data_AF-A0A9X6U5K6-F1
#
_entry.id   AF-A0A9X6U5K6-F1
#
_cell.length_a   1.000
_cell.length_b   1.000
_cell.length_c   1.000
_cell.angle_alpha   90.00
_cell.angle_beta   90.00
_cell.angle_gamma   90.00
#
_symmetry.space_group_name_H-M   'P 1'
#
loop_
_entity.id
_entity.type
_entity.pdbx_description
1 polymer ?
#
loop_
_entity_poly.entity_id
_entity_poly.type
_entity_poly.pdbx_seq_one_letter_code
_entity_poly.pdbx_strand_id
1 'polypeptide(L)'
;KSSWTIAYMKWLKNLHLQGLFKETLDEYLLQYDVLVDKIERFSLRVEELSHSERYEEPVGKLRCLKGIDTTSAMTVHVEIADFTRFPTAKAFMACLGLAPSENSSGEKISR
;
A
#
# COMPACT_ATOMS: atom_id res chain seq x y z
N LYS A 1 -5.28 -13.85 2.30
CA LYS A 1 -5.09 -14.12 3.76
C LYS A 1 -3.61 -14.33 3.99
N SER A 2 -2.98 -13.48 4.79
CA SER A 2 -1.56 -13.67 5.14
C SER A 2 -1.44 -14.86 6.09
N SER A 3 -0.51 -15.78 5.79
CA SER A 3 -0.19 -16.91 6.68
C SER A 3 0.53 -16.46 7.96
N TRP A 4 1.04 -15.23 7.97
CA TRP A 4 1.72 -14.57 9.09
C TRP A 4 0.72 -14.09 10.16
N THR A 5 0.02 -15.04 10.77
CA THR A 5 -0.91 -14.77 11.88
C THR A 5 -0.17 -14.74 13.22
N ILE A 6 -0.79 -14.16 14.25
CA ILE A 6 -0.27 -14.20 15.63
C ILE A 6 0.03 -15.64 16.08
N ALA A 7 -0.85 -16.59 15.72
CA ALA A 7 -0.67 -18.00 16.02
C ALA A 7 0.57 -18.58 15.34
N TYR A 8 0.81 -18.23 14.07
CA TYR A 8 2.00 -18.65 13.33
C TYR A 8 3.28 -18.05 13.92
N MET A 9 3.29 -16.76 14.26
CA MET A 9 4.44 -16.12 14.90
C MET A 9 4.76 -16.75 16.26
N LYS A 10 3.73 -17.09 17.04
CA LYS A 10 3.90 -17.79 18.32
C LYS A 10 4.49 -19.18 18.12
N TRP A 11 4.03 -19.94 17.13
CA TRP A 11 4.63 -21.22 16.78
C TRP A 11 6.10 -21.06 16.37
N LEU A 12 6.41 -20.10 15.50
CA LEU A 12 7.75 -19.83 14.99
C LEU A 12 8.73 -19.48 16.11
N LYS A 13 8.32 -18.62 17.06
CA LYS A 13 9.12 -18.25 18.24
C LYS A 13 9.41 -19.44 19.18
N ASN A 14 8.53 -20.45 19.20
CA ASN A 14 8.68 -21.66 20.03
C ASN A 14 9.32 -22.84 19.28
N LEU A 15 9.75 -22.64 18.02
CA LEU A 15 10.33 -23.71 17.23
C LEU A 15 11.66 -24.17 17.85
N HIS A 16 11.78 -25.48 18.07
CA HIS A 16 12.97 -26.08 18.64
C HIS A 16 14.01 -26.33 17.52
N LEU A 17 14.98 -25.43 17.41
CA LEU A 17 16.16 -25.57 16.56
C LEU A 17 17.41 -25.59 17.42
N GLN A 18 18.51 -26.13 16.90
CA GLN A 18 19.78 -26.24 17.63
C GLN A 18 20.91 -25.52 16.89
N GLY A 19 21.88 -25.00 17.66
CA GLY A 19 23.07 -24.34 17.16
C GLY A 19 22.76 -23.15 16.25
N LEU A 20 23.54 -23.02 15.17
CA LEU A 20 23.49 -21.90 14.24
C LEU A 20 22.10 -21.62 13.65
N PHE A 21 21.27 -22.66 13.49
CA PHE A 21 19.90 -22.50 12.97
C PHE A 21 18.99 -21.74 13.93
N LYS A 22 19.16 -21.94 15.25
CA LYS A 22 18.39 -21.20 16.26
C LYS A 22 18.82 -19.75 16.32
N GLU A 23 20.12 -19.49 16.33
CA GLU A 23 20.68 -18.14 16.28
C GLU A 23 20.20 -17.37 15.04
N THR A 24 20.25 -18.02 13.87
CA THR A 24 19.77 -17.43 12.61
C THR A 24 18.27 -17.10 12.66
N LEU A 25 17.45 -18.01 13.20
CA LEU A 25 16.02 -17.77 13.35
C LEU A 25 15.74 -16.61 14.30
N ASP A 26 16.44 -16.55 15.43
CA ASP A 26 16.25 -15.50 16.43
C ASP A 26 16.64 -14.12 15.88
N GLU A 27 17.71 -14.03 15.08
CA GLU A 27 18.10 -12.79 14.38
C GLU A 27 17.03 -12.34 13.38
N TYR A 28 16.48 -13.25 12.58
CA TYR A 28 15.38 -12.92 11.66
C TYR A 28 14.11 -12.49 12.39
N LEU A 29 13.80 -13.10 13.53
CA LEU A 29 12.66 -12.70 14.36
C LEU A 29 12.86 -11.30 14.96
N LEU A 30 14.08 -10.98 15.40
CA LEU A 30 14.42 -9.64 15.88
C LEU A 30 14.27 -8.61 14.76
N GLN A 31 14.82 -8.89 13.57
CA GLN A 31 14.69 -8.00 12.42
C GLN A 31 13.23 -7.83 12.01
N TYR A 32 12.44 -8.90 12.05
CA TYR A 32 11.00 -8.83 11.80
C TYR A 32 10.31 -7.88 12.78
N ASP A 33 10.55 -8.04 14.08
CA ASP A 33 9.92 -7.21 15.12
C ASP A 33 10.28 -5.72 14.92
N VAL A 34 11.55 -5.43 14.56
CA VAL A 34 12.01 -4.06 14.24
C VAL A 34 11.30 -3.50 12.99
N LEU A 35 11.12 -4.30 11.95
CA LEU A 35 10.47 -3.87 10.71
C LEU A 35 8.97 -3.63 10.92
N VAL A 36 8.31 -4.48 11.71
CA VAL A 36 6.88 -4.30 12.05
C VAL A 36 6.67 -3.01 12.83
N ASP A 37 7.47 -2.76 13.88
CA ASP A 37 7.41 -1.50 14.63
C ASP A 37 7.63 -0.28 13.72
N LYS A 38 8.60 -0.36 12.81
CA LYS A 38 8.88 0.70 11.85
C LYS A 38 7.69 0.97 10.91
N ILE A 39 7.02 -0.08 10.43
CA ILE A 39 5.83 0.06 9.60
C ILE A 39 4.69 0.72 10.38
N GLU A 40 4.44 0.30 11.62
CA GLU A 40 3.39 0.88 12.46
C GLU A 40 3.64 2.38 12.73
N ARG A 41 4.88 2.74 13.14
CA ARG A 41 5.26 4.14 13.37
C ARG A 41 5.10 5.01 12.13
N PHE A 42 5.49 4.51 10.96
CA PHE A 42 5.32 5.26 9.72
C PHE A 42 3.87 5.35 9.28
N SER A 43 3.08 4.29 9.47
CA SER A 43 1.65 4.31 9.17
C SER A 43 0.92 5.35 10.01
N LEU A 44 1.23 5.41 11.32
CA LEU A 44 0.70 6.46 12.20
C LEU A 44 1.09 7.85 11.72
N ARG A 45 2.36 8.04 11.35
CA ARG A 45 2.84 9.34 10.88
C ARG A 45 2.20 9.77 9.56
N VAL A 46 1.91 8.83 8.66
CA VAL A 46 1.19 9.08 7.41
C VAL A 46 -0.25 9.50 7.69
N GLU A 47 -0.93 8.83 8.62
CA GLU A 47 -2.30 9.22 9.03
C GLU A 47 -2.30 10.65 9.60
N GLU A 48 -1.38 10.97 10.51
CA GLU A 48 -1.24 12.33 11.07
C GLU A 48 -1.01 13.38 9.98
N LEU A 49 -0.10 13.11 9.04
CA LEU A 49 0.19 14.03 7.94
C LEU A 49 -1.02 14.19 7.01
N SER A 50 -1.82 13.14 6.83
CA SER A 50 -3.01 13.19 5.99
C SER A 50 -4.04 14.23 6.45
N HIS A 51 -4.02 14.60 7.74
CA HIS A 51 -4.88 15.64 8.32
C HIS A 51 -4.27 17.05 8.28
N SER A 52 -3.08 17.24 7.72
CA SER A 52 -2.54 18.59 7.55
C SER A 52 -3.25 19.34 6.42
N GLU A 53 -3.26 20.68 6.48
CA GLU A 53 -3.94 21.56 5.52
C GLU A 53 -3.62 21.22 4.04
N ARG A 54 -2.38 20.79 3.77
CA ARG A 54 -1.95 20.40 2.42
C ARG A 54 -2.65 19.15 1.88
N TYR A 55 -3.01 18.22 2.76
CA TYR A 55 -3.41 16.86 2.38
C TYR A 55 -4.86 16.51 2.72
N GLU A 56 -5.46 17.16 3.70
CA GLU A 56 -6.78 16.77 4.25
C GLU A 56 -7.86 16.69 3.18
N GLU A 57 -8.02 17.74 2.38
CA GLU A 57 -9.05 17.81 1.34
C GLU A 57 -8.83 16.82 0.17
N PRO A 58 -7.64 16.79 -0.49
CA PRO A 58 -7.41 15.86 -1.59
C PRO A 58 -7.41 14.39 -1.15
N VAL A 59 -6.88 14.08 0.04
CA VAL A 59 -6.90 12.70 0.57
C VAL A 59 -8.33 12.29 0.93
N GLY A 60 -9.11 13.17 1.55
CA GLY A 60 -10.52 12.94 1.87
C GLY A 60 -11.33 12.57 0.63
N LYS A 61 -11.14 13.31 -0.48
CA LYS A 61 -11.78 12.99 -1.78
C LYS A 61 -11.43 11.60 -2.30
N LEU A 62 -10.16 11.20 -2.23
CA LEU A 62 -9.71 9.89 -2.70
C LEU A 62 -10.28 8.75 -1.83
N ARG A 63 -10.36 8.94 -0.52
CA ARG A 63 -10.93 7.96 0.42
C ARG A 63 -12.44 7.74 0.26
N CYS A 64 -13.16 8.62 -0.43
CA CYS A 64 -14.56 8.38 -0.80
C CYS A 64 -14.70 7.22 -1.81
N LEU A 65 -13.62 6.85 -2.52
CA LEU A 65 -13.61 5.72 -3.42
C LEU A 65 -13.48 4.41 -2.63
N LYS A 66 -14.40 3.48 -2.90
CA LYS A 66 -14.42 2.18 -2.22
C LYS A 66 -13.10 1.44 -2.45
N GLY A 67 -12.45 1.07 -1.35
CA GLY A 67 -11.18 0.33 -1.37
C GLY A 67 -9.93 1.20 -1.34
N ILE A 68 -10.06 2.54 -1.26
CA ILE A 68 -8.93 3.44 -1.03
C ILE A 68 -8.89 3.83 0.45
N ASP A 69 -7.84 3.39 1.14
CA ASP A 69 -7.52 3.80 2.51
C ASP A 69 -6.63 5.06 2.54
N THR A 70 -6.34 5.58 3.73
CA THR A 70 -5.55 6.81 3.89
C THR A 70 -4.15 6.65 3.30
N THR A 71 -3.47 5.53 3.56
CA THR A 71 -2.11 5.28 3.06
C THR A 71 -2.09 5.23 1.53
N SER A 72 -3.06 4.56 0.91
CA SER A 72 -3.17 4.49 -0.55
C SER A 72 -3.52 5.85 -1.14
N ALA A 73 -4.45 6.59 -0.53
CA ALA A 73 -4.81 7.95 -0.96
C ALA A 73 -3.64 8.92 -0.86
N MET A 74 -2.90 8.89 0.26
CA MET A 74 -1.67 9.67 0.44
C MET A 74 -0.66 9.33 -0.65
N THR A 75 -0.39 8.05 -0.87
CA THR A 75 0.55 7.57 -1.92
C THR A 75 0.16 8.09 -3.29
N VAL A 76 -1.11 7.91 -3.70
CA VAL A 76 -1.64 8.43 -4.97
C VAL A 76 -1.44 9.94 -5.06
N HIS A 77 -1.80 10.68 -4.02
CA HIS A 77 -1.68 12.14 -4.02
C HIS A 77 -0.21 12.62 -4.10
N VAL A 78 0.72 12.03 -3.36
CA VAL A 78 2.14 12.46 -3.43
C VAL A 78 2.84 12.05 -4.71
N GLU A 79 2.51 10.89 -5.29
CA GLU A 79 3.09 10.43 -6.57
C GLU A 79 2.59 11.26 -7.76
N ILE A 80 1.32 11.65 -7.73
CA ILE A 80 0.73 12.46 -8.80
C ILE A 80 1.04 13.95 -8.61
N ALA A 81 1.05 14.40 -7.36
CA ALA A 81 1.13 15.78 -6.88
C ALA A 81 0.01 16.69 -7.41
N ASP A 82 -0.09 16.84 -8.73
CA ASP A 82 -1.03 17.73 -9.41
C ASP A 82 -1.82 16.97 -10.49
N PHE A 83 -3.11 16.78 -10.21
CA PHE A 83 -4.04 16.13 -11.13
C PHE A 83 -4.29 16.96 -12.40
N THR A 84 -4.05 18.28 -12.37
CA THR A 84 -4.23 19.14 -13.54
C THR A 84 -3.20 18.86 -14.64
N ARG A 85 -2.10 18.16 -14.32
CA ARG A 85 -1.15 17.64 -15.32
C ARG A 85 -1.81 16.69 -16.32
N PHE A 86 -2.96 16.12 -15.97
CA PHE A 86 -3.74 15.26 -16.85
C PHE A 86 -4.95 16.02 -17.42
N PRO A 87 -5.01 16.23 -18.75
CA PRO A 87 -6.11 16.99 -19.37
C PRO A 87 -7.45 16.24 -19.29
N THR A 88 -7.43 14.93 -19.10
CA THR A 88 -8.64 14.10 -18.94
C THR A 88 -8.38 12.94 -17.97
N ALA A 89 -9.46 12.42 -17.37
CA ALA A 89 -9.40 11.20 -16.55
C ALA A 89 -8.86 9.99 -17.34
N LYS A 90 -9.11 9.91 -18.65
CA LYS A 90 -8.58 8.84 -19.50
C LYS A 90 -7.05 8.93 -19.65
N ALA A 91 -6.51 10.14 -19.81
CA ALA A 91 -5.06 10.37 -19.84
C ALA A 91 -4.39 9.98 -18.51
N PHE A 92 -5.06 10.28 -17.40
CA PHE A 92 -4.62 9.86 -16.08
C PHE A 92 -4.62 8.33 -15.90
N MET A 93 -5.72 7.65 -16.25
CA MET A 93 -5.81 6.19 -16.18
C MET A 93 -4.80 5.49 -17.09
N ALA A 94 -4.52 6.05 -18.28
CA ALA A 94 -3.48 5.53 -19.17
C ALA A 94 -2.09 5.62 -18.54
N CYS A 95 -1.78 6.72 -17.84
CA CYS A 95 -0.51 6.88 -17.11
C CYS A 95 -0.35 5.89 -15.96
N LEU A 96 -1.45 5.54 -15.28
CA LEU A 96 -1.44 4.55 -14.20
C LEU A 96 -1.49 3.09 -14.69
N GLY A 97 -1.59 2.84 -15.99
CA GLY A 97 -1.82 1.49 -16.53
C GLY A 97 -3.18 0.91 -16.15
N LEU A 98 -4.12 1.76 -15.73
CA LEU A 98 -5.49 1.40 -15.33
C LEU A 98 -6.50 1.53 -16.47
N ALA A 99 -6.07 2.02 -17.64
CA ALA A 99 -6.92 2.01 -18.82
C ALA A 99 -7.04 0.56 -19.32
N PRO A 100 -8.24 -0.06 -19.29
CA PRO A 100 -8.42 -1.34 -19.97
C PRO A 100 -8.04 -1.18 -21.43
N SER A 101 -7.28 -2.14 -21.97
CA SER A 101 -6.92 -2.17 -23.38
C SER A 101 -8.18 -2.41 -24.21
N GLU A 102 -8.75 -1.35 -24.77
CA GLU A 102 -9.83 -1.44 -25.75
C GLU A 102 -9.21 -1.54 -27.15
N ASN A 103 -9.09 -2.76 -27.67
CA ASN A 103 -8.77 -2.99 -29.08
C ASN A 103 -10.05 -2.81 -29.93
N SER A 104 -10.43 -1.57 -30.21
CA SER A 104 -11.55 -1.28 -31.10
C SER A 104 -11.07 -1.29 -32.55
N SER A 105 -11.25 -2.42 -33.25
CA SER A 105 -11.14 -2.44 -34.72
C SER A 105 -12.44 -1.92 -35.33
N GLY A 106 -12.47 -0.63 -35.65
CA GLY A 106 -13.37 0.01 -36.63
C GLY A 106 -14.88 0.02 -36.36
N GLU A 107 -15.52 -1.14 -36.21
CA GLU A 107 -16.98 -1.27 -36.30
C GLU A 107 -17.64 -2.08 -35.17
N LYS A 108 -16.89 -2.54 -34.15
CA LYS A 108 -17.48 -3.19 -32.97
C LYS A 108 -16.86 -2.70 -31.67
N ILE A 109 -17.67 -2.01 -30.89
CA ILE A 109 -17.43 -1.71 -29.49
C ILE A 109 -18.00 -2.88 -28.68
N SER A 110 -17.14 -3.66 -28.03
CA SER A 110 -17.54 -4.56 -26.94
C SER A 110 -16.96 -3.99 -25.66
N ARG A 111 -17.85 -3.61 -24.75
CA ARG A 111 -17.49 -3.24 -23.37
C ARG A 111 -17.16 -4.48 -22.55
#